data_AF-A0A2V9V6W6-F1
#
_entry.id   AF-A0A2V9V6W6-F1
#
_cell.length_a   1.000
_cell.length_b   1.000
_cell.length_c   1.000
_cell.angle_alpha   90.00
_cell.angle_beta   90.00
_cell.angle_gamma   90.00
#
_symmetry.space_group_name_H-M   'P 1'
#
loop_
_entity.id
_entity.type
_entity.pdbx_description
1 polymer ?
#
loop_
_entity_poly.entity_id
_entity_poly.type
_entity_poly.pdbx_seq_one_letter_code
_entity_poly.pdbx_strand_id
1 'polypeptide(L)'
;MNVAPPIRNFLRFLFLPLILVFISFAQSPGRSSSEPDRFDGPAELPRIYLKTSVADTPAPGKTWRVKDHGSVGDVLGRANCGDTIELQAGETYDGHVELPNKSCDDTHWIVIRTSGQGLPPEGKRITPCYAGVPSLPGRPPFNCTANSNVMARISGIKGQNKIIG
;
A
#
# COMPACT_ATOMS: atom_id res chain seq x y z
N MET A 1 5.59 29.81 79.10
CA MET A 1 6.72 29.06 78.50
C MET A 1 6.61 29.28 76.99
N ASN A 2 7.01 30.46 76.53
CA ASN A 2 8.32 30.81 75.94
C ASN A 2 8.32 30.51 74.42
N VAL A 3 8.55 31.41 73.46
CA VAL A 3 8.70 32.87 73.33
C VAL A 3 8.32 33.18 71.86
N ALA A 4 7.90 34.42 71.59
CA ALA A 4 7.44 35.01 70.33
C ALA A 4 8.61 35.38 69.33
N PRO A 5 8.47 36.24 68.30
CA PRO A 5 8.50 35.85 66.88
C PRO A 5 9.63 36.55 66.01
N PRO A 6 9.39 37.26 64.88
CA PRO A 6 9.94 37.00 63.53
C PRO A 6 10.90 38.09 63.00
N ILE A 7 11.83 37.80 62.07
CA ILE A 7 12.72 38.83 61.47
C ILE A 7 13.07 38.43 60.02
N ARG A 8 12.48 39.04 58.98
CA ARG A 8 12.80 40.32 58.30
C ARG A 8 13.97 40.24 57.31
N ASN A 9 13.61 40.41 56.03
CA ASN A 9 14.39 40.98 54.91
C ASN A 9 15.85 41.35 55.20
N PHE A 10 16.77 40.79 54.39
CA PHE A 10 17.99 41.50 54.04
C PHE A 10 18.34 41.29 52.56
N LEU A 11 17.89 42.24 51.76
CA LEU A 11 18.43 42.53 50.44
C LEU A 11 19.92 42.89 50.60
N ARG A 12 20.82 42.13 49.99
CA ARG A 12 22.22 42.55 49.79
C ARG A 12 22.61 42.40 48.33
N PHE A 13 22.74 43.56 47.73
CA PHE A 13 23.35 43.86 46.46
C PHE A 13 24.81 43.37 46.38
N LEU A 14 25.24 43.16 45.12
CA LEU A 14 26.59 43.42 44.60
C LEU A 14 27.71 42.46 45.04
N PHE A 15 28.16 41.60 44.11
CA PHE A 15 29.45 41.71 43.39
C PHE A 15 29.76 40.40 42.63
N LEU A 16 29.83 40.48 41.30
CA LEU A 16 30.46 39.46 40.45
C LEU A 16 31.96 39.37 40.78
N PRO A 17 32.55 38.17 40.68
CA PRO A 17 33.77 38.07 39.89
C PRO A 17 33.62 37.02 38.78
N LEU A 18 33.99 37.49 37.59
CA LEU A 18 34.46 36.78 36.41
C LEU A 18 35.31 35.55 36.79
N ILE A 19 34.74 34.34 36.65
CA ILE A 19 35.50 33.08 36.62
C ILE A 19 35.52 32.59 35.18
N LEU A 20 36.63 32.83 34.50
CA LEU A 20 37.03 32.17 33.24
C LEU A 20 37.31 30.70 33.53
N VAL A 21 36.30 29.83 33.38
CA VAL A 21 36.51 28.38 33.30
C VAL A 21 36.73 28.02 31.84
N PHE A 22 37.98 27.73 31.49
CA PHE A 22 38.35 27.00 30.29
C PHE A 22 37.77 25.58 30.39
N ILE A 23 36.55 25.37 29.88
CA ILE A 23 36.02 24.03 29.66
C ILE A 23 36.51 23.57 28.29
N SER A 24 37.44 22.62 28.32
CA SER A 24 37.93 21.90 27.15
C SER A 24 36.78 21.48 26.24
N PHE A 25 36.82 21.92 24.98
CA PHE A 25 36.01 21.35 23.90
C PHE A 25 36.47 19.91 23.67
N ALA A 26 35.84 18.94 24.35
CA ALA A 26 35.84 17.58 23.88
C ALA A 26 34.88 17.51 22.68
N GLN A 27 35.38 17.85 21.48
CA GLN A 27 34.70 17.54 20.24
C GLN A 27 34.56 16.02 20.19
N SER A 28 33.34 15.54 20.38
CA SER A 28 33.01 14.16 20.06
C SER A 28 33.37 13.97 18.58
N PRO A 29 34.24 13.01 18.20
CA PRO A 29 34.44 12.73 16.80
C PRO A 29 33.06 12.45 16.21
N GLY A 30 32.67 13.26 15.24
CA GLY A 30 31.40 13.10 14.54
C GLY A 30 31.29 11.65 14.12
N ARG A 31 30.26 10.96 14.60
CA ARG A 31 29.81 9.75 13.93
C ARG A 31 29.38 10.23 12.55
N SER A 32 30.29 10.14 11.59
CA SER A 32 29.95 9.95 10.21
C SER A 32 29.07 8.70 10.22
N SER A 33 27.76 8.90 10.27
CA SER A 33 26.84 7.88 9.82
C SER A 33 27.18 7.74 8.35
N SER A 34 28.05 6.78 8.03
CA SER A 34 27.99 6.13 6.74
C SER A 34 26.56 5.61 6.65
N GLU A 35 25.68 6.44 6.08
CA GLU A 35 24.39 5.98 5.62
C GLU A 35 24.76 4.82 4.71
N PRO A 36 24.39 3.56 5.06
CA PRO A 36 24.64 2.48 4.14
C PRO A 36 23.94 2.90 2.86
N ASP A 37 24.68 2.97 1.75
CA ASP A 37 24.11 3.09 0.41
C ASP A 37 22.89 2.18 0.41
N ARG A 38 21.69 2.76 0.34
CA ARG A 38 20.43 2.01 0.34
C ARG A 38 20.31 1.37 -1.04
N PHE A 39 21.20 0.43 -1.30
CA PHE A 39 21.24 -0.35 -2.51
C PHE A 39 20.20 -1.45 -2.34
N ASP A 40 19.01 -1.23 -2.89
CA ASP A 40 17.83 -2.12 -2.86
C ASP A 40 18.02 -3.37 -3.78
N GLY A 41 19.25 -3.87 -3.86
CA GLY A 41 19.60 -4.98 -4.75
C GLY A 41 19.46 -4.65 -6.24
N PRO A 42 19.31 -5.66 -7.11
CA PRO A 42 19.27 -5.49 -8.58
C PRO A 42 17.97 -4.85 -9.10
N ALA A 43 17.13 -4.28 -8.22
CA ALA A 43 15.88 -3.65 -8.62
C ALA A 43 16.17 -2.38 -9.44
N GLU A 44 15.79 -2.39 -10.71
CA GLU A 44 15.87 -1.20 -11.56
C GLU A 44 14.63 -0.32 -11.35
N LEU A 45 14.82 1.00 -11.39
CA LEU A 45 13.70 1.95 -11.38
C LEU A 45 12.79 1.71 -12.60
N PRO A 46 11.48 2.00 -12.49
CA PRO A 46 10.58 1.98 -13.64
C PRO A 46 11.15 2.79 -14.80
N ARG A 47 11.26 2.15 -15.97
CA ARG A 47 11.79 2.79 -17.20
C ARG A 47 10.77 3.68 -17.89
N ILE A 48 9.49 3.49 -17.56
CA ILE A 48 8.36 4.22 -18.15
C ILE A 48 7.46 4.75 -17.04
N TYR A 49 6.94 5.95 -17.25
CA TYR A 49 5.89 6.50 -16.41
C TYR A 49 4.54 6.14 -17.02
N LEU A 50 3.69 5.45 -16.24
CA LEU A 50 2.33 5.08 -16.66
C LEU A 50 1.32 5.77 -15.75
N LYS A 51 0.36 6.47 -16.34
CA LYS A 51 -0.78 7.02 -15.61
C LYS A 51 -1.83 5.94 -15.42
N THR A 52 -2.10 5.59 -14.18
CA THR A 52 -3.02 4.49 -13.81
C THR A 52 -4.26 4.98 -13.06
N SER A 53 -4.55 6.29 -13.12
CA SER A 53 -5.79 6.81 -12.54
C SER A 53 -7.00 6.24 -13.29
N VAL A 54 -8.16 6.20 -12.64
CA VAL A 54 -9.40 5.72 -13.30
C VAL A 54 -9.74 6.58 -14.52
N ALA A 55 -9.44 7.88 -14.48
CA ALA A 55 -9.66 8.78 -15.61
C ALA A 55 -8.65 8.59 -16.75
N ASP A 56 -7.41 8.21 -16.45
CA ASP A 56 -6.34 7.98 -17.43
C ASP A 56 -6.34 6.55 -18.01
N THR A 57 -7.22 5.66 -17.50
CA THR A 57 -7.36 4.27 -17.97
C THR A 57 -8.80 3.95 -18.42
N PRO A 58 -9.37 4.74 -19.34
CA PRO A 58 -10.77 4.58 -19.73
C PRO A 58 -11.00 3.23 -20.43
N ALA A 59 -12.14 2.62 -20.10
CA ALA A 59 -12.64 1.39 -20.70
C ALA A 59 -14.10 1.61 -21.15
N PRO A 60 -14.33 2.33 -22.28
CA PRO A 60 -15.66 2.73 -22.73
C PRO A 60 -16.47 1.61 -23.41
N GLY A 61 -15.86 0.45 -23.60
CA GLY A 61 -16.45 -0.72 -24.23
C GLY A 61 -17.47 -1.41 -23.33
N LYS A 62 -17.76 -2.66 -23.64
CA LYS A 62 -18.79 -3.42 -22.93
C LYS A 62 -18.23 -4.15 -21.71
N THR A 63 -19.14 -4.51 -20.80
CA THR A 63 -18.80 -5.34 -19.64
C THR A 63 -19.11 -6.81 -19.94
N TRP A 64 -18.12 -7.68 -19.78
CA TRP A 64 -18.24 -9.12 -19.86
C TRP A 64 -18.26 -9.73 -18.46
N ARG A 65 -19.37 -10.34 -18.07
CA ARG A 65 -19.46 -11.09 -16.81
C ARG A 65 -18.93 -12.49 -17.03
N VAL A 66 -17.80 -12.85 -16.40
CA VAL A 66 -17.15 -14.15 -16.67
C VAL A 66 -18.08 -15.33 -16.35
N LYS A 67 -18.90 -15.20 -15.31
CA LYS A 67 -19.90 -16.22 -14.91
C LYS A 67 -20.84 -16.62 -16.06
N ASP A 68 -21.13 -15.71 -16.97
CA ASP A 68 -22.09 -15.91 -18.06
C ASP A 68 -21.43 -16.39 -19.35
N HIS A 69 -20.09 -16.40 -19.39
CA HIS A 69 -19.33 -16.55 -20.64
C HIS A 69 -18.21 -17.58 -20.61
N GLY A 70 -18.03 -18.31 -19.49
CA GLY A 70 -17.09 -19.42 -19.37
C GLY A 70 -15.89 -19.10 -18.47
N SER A 71 -14.68 -19.40 -18.93
CA SER A 71 -13.46 -19.14 -18.16
C SER A 71 -12.95 -17.70 -18.33
N VAL A 72 -12.06 -17.26 -17.45
CA VAL A 72 -11.39 -15.95 -17.56
C VAL A 72 -10.61 -15.86 -18.88
N GLY A 73 -9.95 -16.95 -19.30
CA GLY A 73 -9.22 -17.02 -20.56
C GLY A 73 -10.11 -16.88 -21.79
N ASP A 74 -11.27 -17.54 -21.81
CA ASP A 74 -12.24 -17.43 -22.93
C ASP A 74 -12.72 -16.00 -23.12
N VAL A 75 -13.02 -15.32 -22.01
CA VAL A 75 -13.48 -13.92 -22.03
C VAL A 75 -12.35 -12.98 -22.43
N LEU A 76 -11.13 -13.17 -21.92
CA LEU A 76 -9.95 -12.40 -22.34
C LEU A 76 -9.65 -12.53 -23.83
N GLY A 77 -9.77 -13.73 -24.39
CA GLY A 77 -9.60 -13.96 -25.81
C GLY A 77 -10.56 -13.12 -26.65
N ARG A 78 -11.83 -13.04 -26.22
CA ARG A 78 -12.93 -12.34 -26.92
C ARG A 78 -13.03 -10.84 -26.62
N ALA A 79 -12.47 -10.36 -25.51
CA ALA A 79 -12.55 -8.97 -25.10
C ALA A 79 -11.85 -8.07 -26.12
N ASN A 80 -12.48 -6.95 -26.47
CA ASN A 80 -11.86 -5.93 -27.30
C ASN A 80 -11.20 -4.85 -26.43
N CYS A 81 -10.29 -4.07 -27.00
CA CYS A 81 -9.74 -2.90 -26.33
C CYS A 81 -10.88 -1.98 -25.88
N GLY A 82 -10.83 -1.53 -24.64
CA GLY A 82 -11.88 -0.74 -24.00
C GLY A 82 -12.91 -1.56 -23.22
N ASP A 83 -12.92 -2.89 -23.32
CA ASP A 83 -13.89 -3.72 -22.60
C ASP A 83 -13.52 -3.88 -21.11
N THR A 84 -14.53 -4.08 -20.27
CA THR A 84 -14.37 -4.47 -18.87
C THR A 84 -14.69 -5.95 -18.70
N ILE A 85 -13.82 -6.71 -18.05
CA ILE A 85 -14.04 -8.10 -17.65
C ILE A 85 -14.39 -8.13 -16.17
N GLU A 86 -15.62 -8.49 -15.86
CA GLU A 86 -16.15 -8.53 -14.51
C GLU A 86 -16.10 -9.96 -13.93
N LEU A 87 -15.33 -10.12 -12.86
CA LEU A 87 -15.24 -11.32 -12.05
C LEU A 87 -16.31 -11.28 -10.95
N GLN A 88 -17.10 -12.34 -10.84
CA GLN A 88 -18.14 -12.44 -9.83
C GLN A 88 -17.50 -12.48 -8.42
N ALA A 89 -17.94 -11.60 -7.54
CA ALA A 89 -17.47 -11.56 -6.16
C ALA A 89 -17.79 -12.87 -5.43
N GLY A 90 -16.85 -13.35 -4.62
CA GLY A 90 -16.94 -14.60 -3.88
C GLY A 90 -16.61 -15.86 -4.69
N GLU A 91 -16.62 -15.79 -6.02
CA GLU A 91 -16.30 -16.92 -6.88
C GLU A 91 -14.79 -17.19 -6.96
N THR A 92 -14.44 -18.44 -7.28
CA THR A 92 -13.06 -18.86 -7.53
C THR A 92 -12.89 -19.23 -8.99
N TYR A 93 -11.88 -18.64 -9.62
CA TYR A 93 -11.48 -18.88 -11.00
C TYR A 93 -10.12 -19.58 -11.05
N ASP A 94 -9.90 -20.33 -12.13
CA ASP A 94 -8.62 -20.99 -12.38
C ASP A 94 -7.49 -19.96 -12.59
N GLY A 95 -6.31 -20.27 -12.03
CA GLY A 95 -5.13 -19.42 -12.03
C GLY A 95 -4.19 -19.59 -13.22
N HIS A 96 -4.59 -20.39 -14.21
CA HIS A 96 -3.94 -20.47 -15.50
C HIS A 96 -4.63 -19.52 -16.48
N VAL A 97 -4.09 -18.31 -16.59
CA VAL A 97 -4.68 -17.24 -17.41
C VAL A 97 -3.62 -16.74 -18.39
N GLU A 98 -3.88 -16.89 -19.68
CA GLU A 98 -3.08 -16.27 -20.73
C GLU A 98 -3.64 -14.87 -21.04
N LEU A 99 -2.78 -13.86 -20.98
CA LEU A 99 -3.05 -12.49 -21.39
C LEU A 99 -2.63 -12.35 -22.86
N PRO A 100 -3.56 -12.42 -23.81
CA PRO A 100 -3.22 -12.26 -25.21
C PRO A 100 -2.63 -10.87 -25.46
N ASN A 101 -1.57 -10.79 -26.26
CA ASN A 101 -1.08 -9.53 -26.77
C ASN A 101 -2.16 -8.87 -27.63
N LYS A 102 -2.71 -7.76 -27.16
CA LYS A 102 -3.70 -6.94 -27.86
C LYS A 102 -3.12 -5.54 -28.04
N SER A 103 -3.16 -5.02 -29.27
CA SER A 103 -2.66 -3.70 -29.61
C SER A 103 -3.66 -2.60 -29.21
N CYS A 104 -3.88 -2.45 -27.90
CA CYS A 104 -4.75 -1.40 -27.35
C CYS A 104 -4.01 -0.07 -27.25
N ASP A 105 -4.72 1.02 -27.48
CA ASP A 105 -4.23 2.38 -27.24
C ASP A 105 -4.54 2.86 -25.80
N ASP A 106 -3.97 4.00 -25.42
CA ASP A 106 -4.08 4.58 -24.08
C ASP A 106 -5.52 5.01 -23.70
N THR A 107 -6.46 5.01 -24.64
CA THR A 107 -7.87 5.38 -24.44
C THR A 107 -8.83 4.19 -24.43
N HIS A 108 -8.31 2.97 -24.62
CA HIS A 108 -9.10 1.74 -24.72
C HIS A 108 -8.50 0.61 -23.89
N TRP A 109 -8.45 0.80 -22.57
CA TRP A 109 -7.92 -0.20 -21.65
C TRP A 109 -8.86 -1.40 -21.52
N ILE A 110 -8.29 -2.59 -21.37
CA ILE A 110 -9.04 -3.76 -20.92
C ILE A 110 -8.94 -3.84 -19.40
N VAL A 111 -10.06 -3.63 -18.71
CA VAL A 111 -10.09 -3.60 -17.24
C VAL A 111 -10.65 -4.90 -16.69
N ILE A 112 -9.86 -5.63 -15.90
CA ILE A 112 -10.34 -6.80 -15.15
C ILE A 112 -10.68 -6.34 -13.73
N ARG A 113 -11.93 -6.50 -13.30
CA ARG A 113 -12.39 -6.04 -11.98
C ARG A 113 -13.36 -7.02 -11.33
N THR A 114 -13.47 -6.96 -10.02
CA THR A 114 -14.56 -7.66 -9.31
C THR A 114 -15.88 -6.90 -9.44
N SER A 115 -16.99 -7.64 -9.46
CA SER A 115 -18.39 -7.14 -9.34
C SER A 115 -18.75 -6.69 -7.92
N GLY A 116 -17.85 -6.90 -6.96
CA GLY A 116 -18.04 -6.53 -5.56
C GLY A 116 -18.37 -5.05 -5.38
N GLN A 117 -19.31 -4.77 -4.49
CA GLN A 117 -19.74 -3.42 -4.14
C GLN A 117 -19.05 -2.93 -2.87
N GLY A 118 -19.05 -1.61 -2.65
CA GLY A 118 -18.47 -1.00 -1.44
C GLY A 118 -16.95 -1.04 -1.38
N LEU A 119 -16.27 -1.25 -2.51
CA LEU A 119 -14.82 -1.16 -2.61
C LEU A 119 -14.33 0.23 -2.17
N PRO A 120 -13.11 0.34 -1.62
CA PRO A 120 -12.54 1.64 -1.29
C PRO A 120 -12.50 2.56 -2.52
N PRO A 121 -12.67 3.88 -2.34
CA PRO A 121 -12.50 4.83 -3.43
C PRO A 121 -11.05 4.84 -3.91
N GLU A 122 -10.83 5.40 -5.11
CA GLU A 122 -9.49 5.59 -5.68
C GLU A 122 -8.53 6.27 -4.68
N GLY A 123 -7.27 5.84 -4.67
CA GLY A 123 -6.27 6.29 -3.72
C GLY A 123 -6.35 5.67 -2.31
N LYS A 124 -7.37 4.85 -2.01
CA LYS A 124 -7.43 4.05 -0.79
C LYS A 124 -7.02 2.60 -1.06
N ARG A 125 -6.17 2.07 -0.18
CA ARG A 125 -5.72 0.67 -0.29
C ARG A 125 -6.84 -0.28 0.14
N ILE A 126 -6.98 -1.36 -0.61
CA ILE A 126 -7.80 -2.49 -0.19
C ILE A 126 -7.11 -3.25 0.96
N THR A 127 -7.91 -3.80 1.86
CA THR A 127 -7.45 -4.60 3.00
C THR A 127 -7.94 -6.05 2.87
N PRO A 128 -7.35 -7.00 3.62
CA PRO A 128 -7.82 -8.40 3.62
C PRO A 128 -9.29 -8.57 4.04
N CYS A 129 -9.87 -7.58 4.71
CA CYS A 129 -11.29 -7.55 5.11
C CYS A 129 -12.26 -7.61 3.93
N TYR A 130 -11.86 -7.13 2.75
CA TYR A 130 -12.65 -7.17 1.52
C TYR A 130 -12.66 -8.55 0.84
N ALA A 131 -11.66 -9.38 1.14
CA ALA A 131 -11.56 -10.76 0.64
C ALA A 131 -12.09 -11.80 1.63
N GLY A 132 -12.56 -11.37 2.81
CA GLY A 132 -12.93 -12.28 3.90
C GLY A 132 -11.75 -13.09 4.45
N VAL A 133 -10.51 -12.60 4.31
CA VAL A 133 -9.29 -13.28 4.79
C VAL A 133 -8.68 -12.47 5.94
N PRO A 134 -9.23 -12.53 7.17
CA PRO A 134 -8.76 -11.72 8.28
C PRO A 134 -7.36 -12.15 8.77
N SER A 135 -6.86 -13.33 8.43
CA SER A 135 -5.50 -13.76 8.80
C SER A 135 -4.94 -14.78 7.81
N LEU A 136 -3.62 -14.88 7.74
CA LEU A 136 -2.91 -15.96 7.05
C LEU A 136 -2.26 -16.91 8.06
N PRO A 137 -2.01 -18.19 7.72
CA PRO A 137 -1.27 -19.10 8.59
C PRO A 137 0.08 -18.51 9.03
N GLY A 138 0.36 -18.50 10.34
CA GLY A 138 1.59 -17.93 10.89
C GLY A 138 1.69 -16.40 10.81
N ARG A 139 0.57 -15.69 10.71
CA ARG A 139 0.49 -14.21 10.76
C ARG A 139 -0.54 -13.77 11.81
N PRO A 140 -0.30 -12.66 12.54
CA PRO A 140 -1.33 -12.06 13.38
C PRO A 140 -2.59 -11.73 12.57
N PRO A 141 -3.78 -11.76 13.21
CA PRO A 141 -5.01 -11.35 12.56
C PRO A 141 -5.02 -9.85 12.25
N PHE A 142 -5.61 -9.50 11.11
CA PHE A 142 -5.97 -8.14 10.74
C PHE A 142 -7.33 -7.80 11.34
N ASN A 143 -7.39 -6.73 12.13
CA ASN A 143 -8.62 -6.30 12.79
C ASN A 143 -9.56 -5.61 11.80
N CYS A 144 -10.55 -6.35 11.34
CA CYS A 144 -11.59 -5.84 10.46
C CYS A 144 -12.78 -5.33 11.27
N THR A 145 -13.23 -4.10 11.00
CA THR A 145 -14.50 -3.58 11.54
C THR A 145 -15.71 -4.23 10.87
N ALA A 146 -15.56 -4.63 9.61
CA ALA A 146 -16.52 -5.45 8.87
C ALA A 146 -15.75 -6.42 7.96
N ASN A 147 -16.23 -7.67 7.87
CA ASN A 147 -15.70 -8.68 6.97
C ASN A 147 -16.71 -8.96 5.85
N SER A 148 -16.28 -8.82 4.61
CA SER A 148 -17.08 -9.13 3.43
C SER A 148 -16.22 -9.87 2.41
N ASN A 149 -16.77 -10.83 1.69
CA ASN A 149 -16.07 -11.47 0.57
C ASN A 149 -16.54 -10.86 -0.74
N VAL A 150 -16.09 -9.63 -1.02
CA VAL A 150 -16.43 -8.88 -2.23
C VAL A 150 -15.36 -8.98 -3.32
N MET A 151 -14.35 -9.84 -3.11
CA MET A 151 -13.30 -10.09 -4.09
C MET A 151 -13.58 -11.38 -4.88
N ALA A 152 -13.04 -11.47 -6.09
CA ALA A 152 -12.90 -12.74 -6.80
C ALA A 152 -11.58 -13.40 -6.40
N ARG A 153 -11.55 -14.73 -6.38
CA ARG A 153 -10.34 -15.51 -6.06
C ARG A 153 -9.79 -16.13 -7.34
N ILE A 154 -8.50 -15.93 -7.59
CA ILE A 154 -7.75 -16.68 -8.61
C ILE A 154 -6.97 -17.77 -7.87
N SER A 155 -7.22 -19.03 -8.21
CA SER A 155 -6.62 -20.18 -7.55
C SER A 155 -6.08 -21.17 -8.56
N GLY A 156 -4.96 -21.78 -8.25
CA GLY A 156 -4.40 -22.88 -9.02
C GLY A 156 -3.38 -23.65 -8.19
N ILE A 157 -2.71 -24.59 -8.82
CA ILE A 157 -1.71 -25.43 -8.14
C ILE A 157 -0.52 -24.54 -7.77
N LYS A 158 -0.03 -24.68 -6.53
CA LYS A 158 1.15 -23.96 -6.04
C LYS A 158 2.32 -24.19 -7.01
N GLY A 159 2.83 -23.12 -7.61
CA GLY A 159 3.92 -23.17 -8.60
C GLY A 159 3.48 -23.37 -10.06
N GLN A 160 2.17 -23.50 -10.32
CA GLN A 160 1.60 -23.59 -11.67
C GLN A 160 0.69 -22.41 -12.03
N ASN A 161 0.36 -21.55 -11.06
CA ASN A 161 -0.25 -20.25 -11.36
C ASN A 161 0.67 -19.49 -12.31
N LYS A 162 0.19 -19.30 -13.55
CA LYS A 162 0.96 -18.69 -14.61
C LYS A 162 0.06 -17.69 -15.29
N ILE A 163 0.38 -16.41 -15.10
CA ILE A 163 -0.11 -15.35 -15.96
C ILE A 163 0.93 -15.21 -17.06
N ILE A 164 0.62 -15.74 -18.24
CA ILE A 164 1.50 -15.64 -19.42
C ILE A 164 1.06 -14.39 -20.18
N GLY A 165 1.96 -13.42 -20.35
CA GLY A 165 1.77 -12.29 -21.25
C GLY A 165 2.80 -12.31 -22.38
#